data_AF-A0A368UUS3-F1
#
_entry.id   AF-A0A368UUS3-F1
#
_cell.length_a   1.000
_cell.length_b   1.000
_cell.length_c   1.000
_cell.angle_alpha   90.00
_cell.angle_beta   90.00
_cell.angle_gamma   90.00
#
_symmetry.space_group_name_H-M   'P 1'
#
loop_
_entity.id
_entity.type
_entity.pdbx_description
1 polymer ?
#
loop_
_entity_poly.entity_id
_entity_poly.type
_entity_poly.pdbx_seq_one_letter_code
_entity_poly.pdbx_strand_id
1 'polypeptide(L)'
;MDVSWGDEKSYQASGSPVLLAARAMLWPTQSVMRIHPFSLAISSAYTSEARFLELELNKQQFNRLTFFFSSSLIRDESSAPVASEMYGKSRYFFLSKRKYHLFRTCNTWVALAFKQAGLGNRSCCVLNANQLFRRIKAGQDGTKLADK
;
A
#
# COMPACT_ATOMS: atom_id res chain seq x y z
N MET A 1 1.23 -12.25 -5.32
CA MET A 1 0.05 -11.50 -4.84
C MET A 1 0.33 -10.02 -4.95
N ASP A 2 -0.70 -9.21 -5.20
CA ASP A 2 -0.69 -7.75 -5.09
C ASP A 2 -1.31 -7.34 -3.75
N VAL A 3 -0.66 -6.41 -3.06
CA VAL A 3 -1.21 -5.79 -1.85
C VAL A 3 -1.15 -4.28 -2.04
N SER A 4 -2.31 -3.66 -2.04
CA SER A 4 -2.48 -2.22 -2.27
C SER A 4 -3.42 -1.61 -1.23
N TRP A 5 -3.34 -0.29 -0.98
CA TRP A 5 -4.14 0.40 0.05
C TRP A 5 -4.63 1.75 -0.45
N GLY A 6 -5.88 2.10 -0.14
CA GLY A 6 -6.48 3.36 -0.61
C GLY A 6 -7.80 3.70 0.08
N ASP A 7 -8.37 4.84 -0.31
CA ASP A 7 -9.70 5.27 0.12
C ASP A 7 -10.77 4.26 -0.33
N GLU A 8 -11.68 3.88 0.57
CA GLU A 8 -12.69 2.84 0.30
C GLU A 8 -13.56 3.16 -0.91
N LYS A 9 -14.04 4.41 -1.01
CA LYS A 9 -14.99 4.82 -2.03
C LYS A 9 -14.29 5.07 -3.37
N SER A 10 -13.21 5.84 -3.37
CA SER A 10 -12.47 6.19 -4.58
C SER A 10 -11.75 5.01 -5.19
N TYR A 11 -11.22 4.06 -4.38
CA TYR A 11 -10.38 2.98 -4.90
C TYR A 11 -11.20 1.85 -5.54
N GLN A 12 -12.46 1.72 -5.16
CA GLN A 12 -13.37 0.70 -5.70
C GLN A 12 -14.31 1.24 -6.79
N ALA A 13 -14.33 2.55 -7.04
CA ALA A 13 -15.21 3.16 -8.03
C ALA A 13 -14.79 2.83 -9.47
N SER A 14 -15.77 2.53 -10.33
CA SER A 14 -15.58 2.33 -11.78
C SER A 14 -15.68 3.63 -12.61
N GLY A 15 -16.12 4.74 -12.01
CA GLY A 15 -16.28 6.07 -12.64
C GLY A 15 -15.20 7.08 -12.22
N SER A 16 -15.42 8.39 -12.42
CA SER A 16 -14.40 9.45 -12.22
C SER A 16 -13.79 9.46 -10.81
N PRO A 17 -12.58 8.88 -10.62
CA PRO A 17 -11.96 8.74 -9.30
C PRO A 17 -11.42 10.09 -8.80
N VAL A 18 -11.31 11.09 -9.68
CA VAL A 18 -10.61 12.35 -9.42
C VAL A 18 -11.32 13.19 -8.37
N LEU A 19 -12.65 13.37 -8.49
CA LEU A 19 -13.43 14.13 -7.51
C LEU A 19 -13.49 13.42 -6.15
N LEU A 20 -13.57 12.08 -6.16
CA LEU A 20 -13.58 11.26 -4.96
C LEU A 20 -12.22 11.29 -4.25
N ALA A 21 -11.13 11.21 -5.01
CA ALA A 21 -9.77 11.34 -4.49
C ALA A 21 -9.52 12.73 -3.91
N ALA A 22 -9.98 13.79 -4.59
CA ALA A 22 -9.87 15.17 -4.08
C ALA A 22 -10.62 15.34 -2.76
N ARG A 23 -11.84 14.80 -2.66
CA ARG A 23 -12.62 14.78 -1.41
C ARG A 23 -11.89 14.00 -0.31
N ALA A 24 -11.38 12.81 -0.62
CA ALA A 24 -10.69 11.96 0.34
C ALA A 24 -9.40 12.61 0.87
N MET A 25 -8.81 13.58 0.17
CA MET A 25 -7.66 14.33 0.67
C MET A 25 -8.03 15.34 1.76
N LEU A 26 -9.20 15.98 1.67
CA LEU A 26 -9.57 17.09 2.57
C LEU A 26 -10.01 16.64 3.98
N TRP A 27 -10.57 15.44 4.13
CA TRP A 27 -11.04 14.92 5.42
C TRP A 27 -10.73 13.43 5.58
N PRO A 28 -10.43 12.95 6.81
CA PRO A 28 -10.18 11.53 7.05
C PRO A 28 -11.35 10.63 6.64
N THR A 29 -11.11 9.67 5.75
CA THR A 29 -12.10 8.71 5.25
C THR A 29 -11.74 7.26 5.59
N GLN A 30 -12.72 6.36 5.48
CA GLN A 30 -12.48 4.93 5.58
C GLN A 30 -11.57 4.46 4.45
N SER A 31 -10.65 3.55 4.77
CA SER A 31 -9.72 2.99 3.80
C SER A 31 -9.89 1.48 3.69
N VAL A 32 -9.39 0.93 2.59
CA VAL A 32 -9.39 -0.49 2.30
C VAL A 32 -8.00 -0.95 1.87
N MET A 33 -7.70 -2.22 2.14
CA MET A 33 -6.57 -2.93 1.57
C MET A 33 -7.10 -3.89 0.50
N ARG A 34 -6.57 -3.79 -0.73
CA ARG A 34 -6.81 -4.73 -1.81
C ARG A 34 -5.77 -5.84 -1.74
N ILE A 35 -6.23 -7.09 -1.69
CA ILE A 35 -5.38 -8.28 -1.78
C ILE A 35 -5.83 -9.05 -3.01
N HIS A 36 -5.00 -9.06 -4.05
CA HIS A 36 -5.31 -9.72 -5.31
C HIS A 36 -4.29 -10.84 -5.62
N PRO A 37 -4.74 -12.09 -5.84
CA PRO A 37 -3.83 -13.16 -6.23
C PRO A 37 -3.34 -12.94 -7.66
N PHE A 38 -2.05 -13.15 -7.91
CA PHE A 38 -1.51 -13.23 -9.27
C PHE A 38 -1.28 -14.68 -9.62
N SER A 39 -1.82 -15.12 -10.75
CA SER A 39 -1.53 -16.41 -11.38
C SER A 39 -0.57 -16.28 -12.57
N LEU A 40 -0.28 -15.06 -12.99
CA LEU A 40 0.58 -14.72 -14.13
C LEU A 40 1.82 -13.93 -13.68
N ALA A 41 2.82 -13.86 -14.55
CA ALA A 41 3.98 -13.00 -14.34
C ALA A 41 3.56 -11.54 -14.15
N ILE A 42 4.25 -10.81 -13.26
CA ILE A 42 3.94 -9.40 -12.97
C ILE A 42 3.99 -8.55 -14.25
N SER A 43 4.93 -8.84 -15.15
CA SER A 43 5.09 -8.13 -16.43
C SER A 43 3.89 -8.29 -17.38
N SER A 44 3.09 -9.35 -17.27
CA SER A 44 1.88 -9.53 -18.07
C SER A 44 0.61 -9.06 -17.36
N ALA A 45 0.67 -8.81 -16.05
CA ALA A 45 -0.46 -8.34 -15.26
C ALA A 45 -0.66 -6.81 -15.28
N TYR A 46 0.29 -6.06 -15.84
CA TYR A 46 0.31 -4.60 -15.85
C TYR A 46 0.68 -4.07 -17.24
N THR A 47 0.36 -2.79 -17.51
CA THR A 47 0.69 -2.15 -18.79
C THR A 47 2.20 -1.99 -18.96
N SER A 48 2.65 -1.85 -20.20
CA SER A 48 4.06 -1.61 -20.53
C SER A 48 4.63 -0.30 -19.96
N GLU A 49 3.77 0.64 -19.57
CA GLU A 49 4.16 1.91 -18.94
C GLU A 49 4.36 1.78 -17.43
N ALA A 50 3.97 0.64 -16.84
CA ALA A 50 4.12 0.39 -15.42
C ALA A 50 5.60 0.36 -15.04
N ARG A 51 5.94 1.06 -13.95
CA ARG A 51 7.29 1.09 -13.42
C ARG A 51 7.40 0.11 -12.27
N PHE A 52 8.36 -0.79 -12.38
CA PHE A 52 8.67 -1.77 -11.34
C PHE A 52 9.96 -1.39 -10.62
N LEU A 53 9.97 -1.67 -9.32
CA LEU A 53 11.18 -1.68 -8.51
C LEU A 53 11.24 -3.02 -7.81
N GLU A 54 12.25 -3.81 -8.14
CA GLU A 54 12.52 -5.07 -7.47
C GLU A 54 13.30 -4.81 -6.18
N LEU A 55 12.90 -5.49 -5.10
CA LEU A 55 13.52 -5.36 -3.79
C LEU A 55 13.83 -6.75 -3.26
N GLU A 56 15.12 -7.02 -3.03
CA GLU A 56 15.53 -8.20 -2.29
C GLU A 56 15.28 -7.99 -0.81
N LEU A 57 14.54 -8.91 -0.19
CA LEU A 57 14.19 -8.88 1.23
C LEU A 57 14.78 -10.11 1.91
N ASN A 58 15.44 -9.91 3.04
CA ASN A 58 15.74 -11.03 3.92
C ASN A 58 14.45 -11.54 4.62
N LYS A 59 14.52 -12.73 5.21
CA LYS A 59 13.37 -13.37 5.87
C LYS A 59 12.72 -12.49 6.94
N GLN A 60 13.53 -11.75 7.71
CA GLN A 60 13.02 -10.89 8.77
C GLN A 60 12.27 -9.66 8.22
N GLN A 61 12.82 -9.01 7.19
CA GLN A 61 12.18 -7.88 6.50
C GLN A 61 10.85 -8.31 5.86
N PHE A 62 10.84 -9.46 5.19
CA PHE A 62 9.63 -10.05 4.62
C PHE A 62 8.56 -10.32 5.69
N ASN A 63 8.94 -10.96 6.81
CA ASN A 63 8.02 -11.23 7.92
C ASN A 63 7.44 -9.95 8.56
N ARG A 64 8.27 -8.92 8.73
CA ARG A 64 7.80 -7.62 9.25
C ARG A 64 6.83 -6.95 8.28
N LEU A 65 7.08 -7.06 6.97
CA LEU A 65 6.22 -6.51 5.94
C LEU A 65 4.84 -7.22 5.91
N THR A 66 4.83 -8.56 5.96
CA THR A 66 3.57 -9.33 6.01
C THR A 66 2.81 -9.10 7.31
N PHE A 67 3.50 -8.96 8.44
CA PHE A 67 2.90 -8.56 9.71
C PHE A 67 2.26 -7.16 9.61
N PHE A 68 2.94 -6.19 8.98
CA PHE A 68 2.38 -4.87 8.76
C PHE A 68 1.08 -4.92 7.93
N PHE A 69 1.04 -5.70 6.84
CA PHE A 69 -0.18 -5.88 6.05
C PHE A 69 -1.30 -6.52 6.88
N SER A 70 -1.01 -7.62 7.58
CA SER A 70 -1.98 -8.32 8.42
C SER A 70 -2.54 -7.44 9.54
N SER A 71 -1.68 -6.65 10.19
CA SER A 71 -2.06 -5.74 11.27
C SER A 71 -2.86 -4.53 10.79
N SER A 72 -2.77 -4.18 9.50
CA SER A 72 -3.49 -3.07 8.88
C SER A 72 -4.97 -3.37 8.63
N LEU A 73 -5.36 -4.64 8.61
CA LEU A 73 -6.74 -5.09 8.41
C LEU A 73 -7.59 -4.92 9.67
N ILE A 74 -8.84 -4.49 9.50
CA ILE A 74 -9.89 -4.63 10.50
C ILE A 74 -10.36 -6.08 10.47
N ARG A 75 -10.55 -6.66 11.65
CA ARG A 75 -10.98 -8.04 11.83
C ARG A 75 -12.26 -8.09 12.65
N ASP A 76 -13.12 -9.05 12.34
CA ASP A 76 -14.31 -9.35 13.13
C ASP A 76 -13.95 -10.16 14.38
N GLU A 77 -14.97 -10.57 15.14
CA GLU A 77 -14.84 -11.37 16.37
C GLU A 77 -14.20 -12.75 16.11
N SER A 78 -14.35 -13.29 14.90
CA SER A 78 -13.69 -14.54 14.48
C SER A 78 -12.23 -14.35 14.04
N SER A 79 -11.70 -13.13 14.18
CA SER A 79 -10.41 -12.71 13.66
C SER A 79 -10.29 -12.74 12.12
N ALA A 80 -11.40 -12.84 11.39
CA ALA A 80 -11.39 -12.80 9.93
C ALA A 80 -11.35 -11.35 9.41
N PRO A 81 -10.63 -11.07 8.30
CA PRO A 81 -10.65 -9.73 7.70
C PRO A 81 -12.04 -9.33 7.24
N VAL A 82 -12.49 -8.13 7.63
CA VAL A 82 -13.82 -7.63 7.23
C VAL A 82 -13.77 -7.13 5.79
N ALA A 83 -14.59 -7.73 4.91
CA ALA A 83 -14.71 -7.30 3.51
C ALA A 83 -15.39 -5.93 3.41
N SER A 84 -14.98 -5.11 2.44
CA SER A 84 -15.70 -3.89 2.08
C SER A 84 -17.03 -4.23 1.42
N GLU A 85 -18.07 -3.49 1.80
CA GLU A 85 -19.42 -3.59 1.22
C GLU A 85 -19.84 -2.35 0.43
N MET A 86 -18.94 -1.37 0.25
CA MET A 86 -19.19 -0.07 -0.37
C MET A 86 -19.90 -0.15 -1.74
N TYR A 87 -19.57 -1.16 -2.55
CA TYR A 87 -20.19 -1.44 -3.85
C TYR A 87 -20.67 -2.90 -3.95
N GLY A 88 -21.16 -3.43 -2.83
CA GLY A 88 -21.43 -4.85 -2.63
C GLY A 88 -20.24 -5.57 -1.98
N LYS A 89 -20.49 -6.77 -1.45
CA LYS A 89 -19.50 -7.54 -0.70
C LYS A 89 -18.31 -7.92 -1.60
N SER A 90 -17.17 -7.29 -1.35
CA SER A 90 -15.98 -7.47 -2.15
C SER A 90 -15.26 -8.78 -1.83
N ARG A 91 -14.68 -9.42 -2.85
CA ARG A 91 -13.79 -10.59 -2.69
C ARG A 91 -12.32 -10.21 -2.49
N TYR A 92 -11.94 -8.98 -2.80
CA TYR A 92 -10.54 -8.54 -2.84
C TYR A 92 -10.25 -7.33 -1.97
N PHE A 93 -11.27 -6.57 -1.56
CA PHE A 93 -11.11 -5.36 -0.76
C PHE A 93 -11.59 -5.60 0.67
N PHE A 94 -10.74 -5.28 1.63
CA PHE A 94 -10.99 -5.47 3.06
C PHE A 94 -10.77 -4.16 3.81
N LEU A 95 -11.58 -3.90 4.84
CA LEU A 95 -11.48 -2.69 5.65
C LEU A 95 -10.12 -2.60 6.35
N SER A 96 -9.56 -1.39 6.39
CA SER A 96 -8.29 -1.12 7.06
C SER A 96 -8.44 -0.13 8.20
N LYS A 97 -7.60 -0.30 9.25
CA LYS A 97 -7.69 0.45 10.51
C LYS A 97 -7.39 1.95 10.35
N ARG A 98 -6.53 2.32 9.40
CA ARG A 98 -6.05 3.69 9.24
C ARG A 98 -6.99 4.50 8.35
N LYS A 99 -7.23 5.77 8.68
CA LYS A 99 -8.03 6.64 7.82
C LYS A 99 -7.19 7.24 6.69
N TYR A 100 -7.74 7.31 5.48
CA TYR A 100 -7.14 7.94 4.31
C TYR A 100 -7.33 9.46 4.35
N HIS A 101 -6.28 10.24 4.04
CA HIS A 101 -6.34 11.71 3.89
C HIS A 101 -5.08 12.27 3.22
N LEU A 102 -4.99 13.59 3.03
CA LEU A 102 -3.88 14.27 2.35
C LEU A 102 -2.49 13.89 2.88
N PHE A 103 -2.34 13.67 4.19
CA PHE A 103 -1.06 13.26 4.78
C PHE A 103 -0.93 11.74 4.95
N ARG A 104 -1.98 10.98 4.61
CA ARG A 104 -2.02 9.52 4.66
C ARG A 104 -2.64 8.94 3.39
N THR A 105 -1.83 8.90 2.34
CA THR A 105 -2.15 8.36 1.01
C THR A 105 -1.54 6.98 0.80
N CYS A 106 -1.85 6.34 -0.33
CA CYS A 106 -1.25 5.07 -0.75
C CYS A 106 0.29 5.08 -0.71
N ASN A 107 0.93 6.16 -1.19
CA ASN A 107 2.38 6.29 -1.20
C ASN A 107 2.98 6.36 0.21
N THR A 108 2.34 7.12 1.11
CA THR A 108 2.79 7.19 2.51
C THR A 108 2.59 5.87 3.25
N TRP A 109 1.56 5.10 2.88
CA TRP A 109 1.32 3.77 3.43
C TRP A 109 2.42 2.78 3.02
N VAL A 110 2.82 2.77 1.74
CA VAL A 110 3.97 1.96 1.27
C VAL A 110 5.27 2.40 1.96
N ALA A 111 5.53 3.71 2.04
CA ALA A 111 6.72 4.22 2.74
C ALA A 111 6.77 3.80 4.21
N LEU A 112 5.60 3.77 4.88
CA LEU A 112 5.50 3.27 6.24
C LEU A 112 5.70 1.77 6.34
N ALA A 113 5.11 0.98 5.42
CA ALA A 113 5.31 -0.46 5.36
C ALA A 113 6.80 -0.80 5.28
N PHE A 114 7.53 -0.09 4.42
CA PHE A 114 8.98 -0.25 4.26
C PHE A 114 9.75 0.19 5.49
N LYS A 115 9.38 1.30 6.12
CA LYS A 115 9.96 1.70 7.41
C LYS A 115 9.80 0.61 8.46
N GLN A 116 8.60 0.03 8.60
CA GLN A 116 8.34 -1.04 9.57
C GLN A 116 9.03 -2.35 9.21
N ALA A 117 9.27 -2.60 7.92
CA ALA A 117 10.07 -3.72 7.46
C ALA A 117 11.57 -3.53 7.69
N GLY A 118 12.03 -2.32 8.01
CA GLY A 118 13.46 -2.00 8.14
C GLY A 118 14.15 -1.74 6.79
N LEU A 119 13.39 -1.28 5.79
CA LEU A 119 13.86 -0.96 4.43
C LEU A 119 14.07 0.55 4.21
N GLY A 120 13.83 1.40 5.20
CA GLY A 120 14.04 2.84 5.07
C GLY A 120 13.75 3.66 6.32
N ASN A 121 14.27 4.89 6.36
CA ASN A 121 14.30 5.69 7.59
C ASN A 121 13.15 6.71 7.72
N ARG A 122 12.45 7.10 6.63
CA ARG A 122 11.43 8.19 6.67
C ARG A 122 10.13 7.83 5.94
N SER A 123 9.03 7.78 6.71
CA SER A 123 7.67 7.45 6.25
C SER A 123 6.77 8.67 5.96
N CYS A 124 7.24 9.89 6.24
CA CYS A 124 6.48 11.12 6.06
C CYS A 124 6.78 11.80 4.70
N CYS A 125 5.83 12.61 4.21
CA CYS A 125 6.02 13.53 3.07
C CYS A 125 6.39 12.83 1.75
N VAL A 126 5.75 11.69 1.44
CA VAL A 126 5.81 11.06 0.11
C VAL A 126 4.47 11.31 -0.58
N LEU A 127 4.42 12.34 -1.41
CA LEU A 127 3.18 12.80 -2.03
C LEU A 127 2.88 12.04 -3.33
N ASN A 128 3.91 11.68 -4.10
CA ASN A 128 3.75 10.95 -5.37
C ASN A 128 4.71 9.76 -5.50
N ALA A 129 4.44 8.90 -6.49
CA ALA A 129 5.24 7.70 -6.76
C ALA A 129 6.70 8.05 -7.08
N ASN A 130 6.98 9.14 -7.81
CA ASN A 130 8.37 9.53 -8.12
C ASN A 130 9.19 9.82 -6.87
N GLN A 131 8.63 10.49 -5.87
CA GLN A 131 9.28 10.72 -4.59
C GLN A 131 9.53 9.41 -3.84
N LEU A 132 8.58 8.47 -3.90
CA LEU A 132 8.73 7.15 -3.29
C LEU A 132 9.89 6.37 -3.92
N PHE A 133 9.90 6.24 -5.24
CA PHE A 133 10.94 5.51 -5.98
C PHE A 133 12.34 6.09 -5.71
N ARG A 134 12.49 7.42 -5.74
CA ARG A 134 13.80 8.06 -5.46
C ARG A 134 14.29 7.75 -4.04
N ARG A 135 13.40 7.75 -3.05
CA ARG A 135 13.77 7.48 -1.65
C ARG A 135 14.15 6.04 -1.42
N ILE A 136 13.45 5.10 -2.04
CA ILE A 136 13.78 3.67 -1.91
C ILE A 136 15.16 3.41 -2.52
N LYS A 137 15.42 3.92 -3.73
CA LYS A 137 16.74 3.80 -4.38
C LYS A 137 17.86 4.36 -3.50
N ALA A 138 17.71 5.59 -3.01
CA ALA A 138 18.70 6.22 -2.13
C ALA A 138 18.94 5.43 -0.82
N GLY A 139 17.89 4.80 -0.26
CA GLY A 139 18.01 3.97 0.94
C GLY A 139 18.78 2.67 0.69
N GLN A 140 18.62 2.05 -0.48
CA GLN A 140 19.38 0.85 -0.84
C GLN A 140 20.86 1.16 -1.07
N ASP A 141 21.17 2.27 -1.72
CA ASP A 141 22.55 2.69 -1.97
C ASP A 141 23.30 3.03 -0.66
N GLY A 142 22.62 3.69 0.28
CA GLY A 142 23.18 4.00 1.61
C GLY A 142 23.39 2.77 2.50
N THR A 143 22.56 1.73 2.35
CA THR A 143 22.73 0.47 3.10
C THR A 143 23.96 -0.30 2.59
N LYS A 144 24.21 -0.31 1.28
CA LYS A 144 25.42 -0.92 0.69
C LYS A 144 26.73 -0.25 1.09
N LEU A 145 26.70 1.02 1.48
CA LEU A 145 27.88 1.77 1.92
C LEU A 145 28.19 1.59 3.41
N ALA A 146 27.22 1.18 4.22
CA ALA A 146 27.40 0.96 5.67
C ALA A 146 27.96 -0.44 6.02
N ASP A 147 27.98 -1.36 5.05
CA ASP A 147 28.50 -2.73 5.19
C ASP A 147 29.94 -2.88 4.65
N LYS A 148 30.71 -1.77 4.54
CA LYS A 148 32.16 -1.78 4.23
C LYS A 148 32.96 -1.21 5.40
#